data_AF-A0A2T3NMV2-F1
#
_entry.id   AF-A0A2T3NMV2-F1
#
_cell.length_a   1.000
_cell.length_b   1.000
_cell.length_c   1.000
_cell.angle_alpha   90.00
_cell.angle_beta   90.00
_cell.angle_gamma   90.00
#
_symmetry.space_group_name_H-M   'P 1'
#
loop_
_entity.id
_entity.type
_entity.pdbx_description
1 polymer ?
#
loop_
_entity_poly.entity_id
_entity_poly.type
_entity_poly.pdbx_seq_one_letter_code
_entity_poly.pdbx_strand_id
1 'polypeptide(L)'
;MKSLWSKIKYFLTTPYGKAYLVFITLTKLYLVYKWALDHVRDFGGEIFNFIGASVSFGESISAISFTVLCGYYTVKAVINIFKPSPREAAA
;
A
#
# COMPACT_ATOMS: atom_id res chain seq x y z
N MET A 1 -31.12 -11.13 -10.35
CA MET A 1 -29.90 -10.29 -10.39
C MET A 1 -30.02 -8.95 -9.65
N LYS A 2 -31.09 -8.14 -9.85
CA LYS A 2 -31.27 -6.84 -9.14
C LYS A 2 -31.27 -6.95 -7.60
N SER A 3 -31.91 -7.99 -7.05
CA SER A 3 -31.96 -8.27 -5.60
C SER A 3 -30.61 -8.66 -4.99
N LEU A 4 -29.78 -9.41 -5.72
CA LEU A 4 -28.46 -9.82 -5.22
C LEU A 4 -27.52 -8.61 -5.15
N TRP A 5 -27.57 -7.75 -6.17
CA TRP A 5 -26.77 -6.54 -6.23
C TRP A 5 -27.14 -5.54 -5.12
N SER A 6 -28.42 -5.40 -4.78
CA SER A 6 -28.84 -4.54 -3.67
C SER A 6 -28.36 -5.07 -2.32
N LYS A 7 -28.37 -6.40 -2.12
CA LYS A 7 -27.83 -7.05 -0.91
C LYS A 7 -26.34 -6.86 -0.77
N ILE A 8 -25.58 -6.95 -1.87
CA ILE A 8 -24.14 -6.67 -1.88
C ILE A 8 -23.89 -5.19 -1.57
N LYS A 9 -24.63 -4.27 -2.20
CA LYS A 9 -24.54 -2.83 -1.90
C LYS A 9 -24.79 -2.55 -0.43
N TYR A 10 -25.86 -3.13 0.12
CA TYR A 10 -26.21 -2.99 1.52
C TYR A 10 -25.11 -3.54 2.42
N PHE A 11 -24.61 -4.75 2.15
CA PHE A 11 -23.49 -5.34 2.90
C PHE A 11 -22.27 -4.43 2.91
N LEU A 12 -21.85 -3.87 1.77
CA LEU A 12 -20.71 -2.96 1.66
C LEU A 12 -20.87 -1.66 2.47
N THR A 13 -22.10 -1.25 2.80
CA THR A 13 -22.35 -0.08 3.67
C THR A 13 -22.28 -0.39 5.17
N THR A 14 -22.38 -1.67 5.55
CA THR A 14 -22.25 -2.09 6.96
C THR A 14 -20.80 -1.96 7.46
N PRO A 15 -20.56 -1.88 8.79
CA PRO A 15 -19.21 -1.89 9.33
C PRO A 15 -18.36 -3.08 8.86
N TYR A 16 -18.97 -4.27 8.75
CA TYR A 16 -18.32 -5.48 8.27
C TYR A 16 -17.96 -5.41 6.78
N GLY A 17 -18.84 -4.86 5.94
CA GLY A 17 -18.56 -4.66 4.52
C GLY A 17 -17.49 -3.61 4.27
N LYS A 18 -17.45 -2.54 5.08
CA LYS A 18 -16.36 -1.55 5.06
C LYS A 18 -15.04 -2.19 5.46
N ALA A 19 -15.02 -3.00 6.53
CA ALA A 19 -13.83 -3.76 6.93
C ALA A 19 -13.35 -4.72 5.83
N TYR A 20 -14.28 -5.38 5.13
CA TYR A 20 -13.96 -6.24 3.99
C TYR A 20 -13.35 -5.46 2.82
N LEU A 21 -13.85 -4.26 2.51
CA LEU A 21 -13.25 -3.38 1.50
C LEU A 21 -11.84 -2.94 1.89
N VAL A 22 -11.62 -2.60 3.17
CA VAL A 22 -10.29 -2.29 3.70
C VAL A 22 -9.37 -3.50 3.56
N PHE A 23 -9.83 -4.69 3.92
CA PHE A 23 -9.06 -5.93 3.80
C PHE A 23 -8.64 -6.21 2.36
N ILE A 24 -9.58 -6.19 1.40
CA ILE A 24 -9.26 -6.37 -0.02
C ILE A 24 -8.26 -5.31 -0.50
N THR A 25 -8.45 -4.06 -0.08
CA THR A 25 -7.57 -2.96 -0.48
C THR A 25 -6.16 -3.20 0.05
N LEU A 26 -6.00 -3.60 1.31
CA LEU A 26 -4.70 -3.96 1.89
C LEU A 26 -4.07 -5.16 1.20
N THR A 27 -4.85 -6.20 0.84
CA THR A 27 -4.33 -7.35 0.09
C THR A 27 -3.82 -6.95 -1.29
N LYS A 28 -4.57 -6.11 -2.02
CA LYS A 28 -4.11 -5.58 -3.32
C LYS A 28 -2.88 -4.71 -3.16
N LEU A 29 -2.85 -3.86 -2.13
CA LEU A 29 -1.69 -3.02 -1.82
C LEU A 29 -0.45 -3.88 -1.53
N TYR A 30 -0.62 -4.99 -0.81
CA TYR A 30 0.45 -5.94 -0.52
C TYR A 30 1.00 -6.59 -1.80
N LEU A 31 0.15 -7.02 -2.72
CA LEU A 31 0.59 -7.60 -3.99
C LEU A 31 1.38 -6.59 -4.84
N VAL A 32 0.91 -5.35 -4.92
CA VAL A 32 1.61 -4.27 -5.62
C VAL A 32 2.92 -3.94 -4.93
N TYR A 33 2.93 -3.86 -3.60
CA TYR A 33 4.13 -3.65 -2.81
C TYR A 33 5.17 -4.74 -3.06
N LYS A 34 4.76 -6.01 -3.05
CA LYS A 34 5.66 -7.14 -3.28
C LYS A 34 6.28 -7.08 -4.68
N TRP A 35 5.45 -6.86 -5.70
CA TRP A 35 5.93 -6.71 -7.07
C TRP A 35 6.93 -5.55 -7.21
N ALA A 36 6.63 -4.40 -6.61
CA ALA A 36 7.53 -3.24 -6.65
C ALA A 36 8.82 -3.47 -5.85
N LEU A 37 8.74 -4.16 -4.71
CA LEU A 37 9.90 -4.50 -3.89
C LEU A 37 10.87 -5.43 -4.65
N ASP A 38 10.34 -6.43 -5.34
CA ASP A 38 11.14 -7.34 -6.16
C ASP A 38 11.87 -6.56 -7.27
N HIS A 39 11.17 -5.67 -7.97
CA HIS A 39 11.77 -4.83 -9.01
C HIS A 39 12.85 -3.88 -8.48
N VAL A 40 12.62 -3.25 -7.33
CA VAL A 40 13.58 -2.31 -6.70
C VAL A 40 14.81 -3.04 -6.18
N ARG A 41 14.67 -4.29 -5.72
CA ARG A 41 15.80 -5.14 -5.35
C ARG A 41 16.69 -5.42 -6.54
N ASP A 42 16.10 -5.94 -7.62
CA ASP A 42 16.85 -6.29 -8.83
C ASP A 42 17.58 -5.06 -9.39
N PHE A 43 16.89 -3.93 -9.48
CA PHE A 43 17.47 -2.66 -9.92
C PHE A 43 18.60 -2.19 -9.00
N GLY A 44 18.44 -2.31 -7.69
CA GLY A 44 19.49 -1.99 -6.71
C GLY A 44 20.73 -2.87 -6.86
N GLY A 45 20.53 -4.16 -7.08
CA GLY A 45 21.60 -5.12 -7.37
C GLY A 45 22.35 -4.76 -8.65
N GLU A 46 21.63 -4.43 -9.73
CA GLU A 46 22.23 -4.03 -11.01
C GLU A 46 23.06 -2.75 -10.91
N ILE A 47 22.58 -1.71 -10.21
CA ILE A 47 23.35 -0.48 -9.99
C ILE A 47 24.64 -0.78 -9.24
N PHE A 48 24.57 -1.58 -8.17
CA PHE A 48 25.73 -1.90 -7.36
C PHE A 48 26.72 -2.77 -8.13
N ASN A 49 26.24 -3.69 -8.96
CA ASN A 49 27.07 -4.46 -9.89
C ASN A 49 27.81 -3.54 -10.87
N PHE A 50 27.11 -2.55 -11.44
CA PHE A 50 27.68 -1.62 -12.42
C PHE A 50 28.84 -0.77 -11.84
N ILE A 51 28.74 -0.35 -10.58
CA ILE A 51 29.80 0.42 -9.91
C ILE A 51 30.89 -0.46 -9.28
N GLY A 52 30.85 -1.78 -9.51
CA GLY A 52 31.82 -2.74 -8.96
C GLY A 52 31.65 -3.01 -7.46
N ALA A 53 30.49 -2.70 -6.89
CA ALA A 53 30.14 -2.96 -5.51
C ALA A 53 29.36 -4.28 -5.35
N SER A 54 29.09 -4.68 -4.11
CA SER A 54 28.36 -5.92 -3.82
C SER A 54 26.88 -5.83 -4.22
N VAL A 55 26.44 -6.74 -5.10
CA VAL A 55 25.04 -6.89 -5.54
C VAL A 55 24.10 -7.12 -4.36
N SER A 56 24.49 -8.02 -3.43
CA SER A 56 23.66 -8.36 -2.27
C SER A 56 23.46 -7.17 -1.33
N PHE A 57 24.45 -6.27 -1.27
CA PHE A 57 24.35 -5.04 -0.50
C PHE A 57 23.43 -4.02 -1.18
N GLY A 58 23.52 -3.88 -2.51
CA GLY A 58 22.62 -3.05 -3.32
C GLY A 58 21.15 -3.49 -3.23
N GLU A 59 20.88 -4.78 -3.35
CA GLU A 59 19.54 -5.34 -3.16
C GLU A 59 18.98 -5.02 -1.76
N SER A 60 19.81 -5.21 -0.73
CA SER A 60 19.40 -5.02 0.67
C SER A 60 19.10 -3.55 0.98
N ILE A 61 19.97 -2.63 0.57
CA ILE A 61 19.74 -1.19 0.76
C ILE A 61 18.49 -0.75 0.00
N SER A 62 18.36 -1.11 -1.27
CA SER A 62 17.20 -0.73 -2.08
C SER A 62 15.89 -1.25 -1.49
N ALA A 63 15.87 -2.50 -1.02
CA ALA A 63 14.73 -3.08 -0.32
C ALA A 63 14.36 -2.30 0.96
N ILE A 64 15.35 -2.00 1.80
CA ILE A 64 15.14 -1.28 3.07
C ILE A 64 14.64 0.14 2.79
N SER A 65 15.30 0.89 1.92
CA SER A 65 14.93 2.25 1.56
C SER A 65 13.53 2.33 0.97
N PHE A 66 13.18 1.39 0.09
CA PHE A 66 11.84 1.30 -0.48
C PHE A 66 10.78 1.00 0.58
N THR A 67 11.04 0.03 1.46
CA THR A 67 10.15 -0.33 2.57
C THR A 67 9.87 0.87 3.47
N VAL A 68 10.92 1.62 3.84
CA VAL A 68 10.81 2.82 4.69
C VAL A 68 9.97 3.91 4.01
N LEU A 69 10.21 4.18 2.73
CA LEU A 69 9.43 5.16 1.95
C LEU A 69 7.95 4.75 1.89
N CYS A 70 7.65 3.51 1.52
CA CYS A 70 6.29 3.00 1.47
C CYS A 70 5.60 3.07 2.84
N GLY A 71 6.29 2.69 3.92
CA GLY A 71 5.79 2.78 5.28
C GLY A 71 5.44 4.23 5.66
N TYR A 72 6.34 5.17 5.41
CA TYR A 72 6.13 6.60 5.68
C TYR A 72 4.87 7.14 4.97
N TYR A 73 4.72 6.89 3.67
CA TYR A 73 3.56 7.37 2.91
C TYR A 73 2.27 6.65 3.31
N THR A 74 2.34 5.36 3.67
CA THR A 74 1.18 4.61 4.17
C THR A 74 0.68 5.19 5.48
N VAL A 75 1.58 5.42 6.45
CA VAL A 75 1.23 6.05 7.74
C VAL A 75 0.65 7.45 7.51
N LYS A 76 1.28 8.25 6.64
CA LYS A 76 0.78 9.59 6.28
C LYS A 76 -0.62 9.53 5.66
N ALA A 77 -0.89 8.57 4.78
CA ALA A 77 -2.19 8.36 4.17
C ALA A 77 -3.24 7.93 5.21
N VAL A 78 -2.91 6.99 6.08
CA VAL A 78 -3.79 6.54 7.18
C VAL A 78 -4.14 7.72 8.10
N ILE A 79 -3.16 8.50 8.54
CA ILE A 79 -3.39 9.69 9.39
C ILE A 79 -4.32 10.69 8.67
N ASN A 80 -4.14 10.90 7.36
CA ASN A 80 -4.99 11.81 6.60
C ASN A 80 -6.43 11.29 6.41
N ILE A 81 -6.65 9.98 6.41
CA ILE A 81 -8.01 9.39 6.37
C ILE A 81 -8.76 9.65 7.68
N PHE A 82 -8.05 9.62 8.82
CA PHE A 82 -8.64 9.85 10.14
C PHE A 82 -8.62 11.32 10.58
N LYS A 83 -7.93 12.20 9.85
CA LYS A 83 -8.04 13.65 10.07
C LYS A 83 -9.46 14.09 9.70
N PRO A 84 -10.17 14.80 10.59
CA PRO A 84 -11.45 15.37 10.24
C PRO A 84 -11.28 16.27 9.03
N SER A 85 -12.17 16.10 8.06
CA SER A 85 -12.25 16.99 6.90
C SER A 85 -12.43 18.43 7.41
N PRO A 86 -11.76 19.44 6.84
CA PRO A 86 -11.99 20.84 7.18
C PRO A 86 -13.46 21.26 7.05
N ARG A 87 -14.25 20.47 6.30
CA ARG A 87 -15.68 20.70 6.07
C ARG A 87 -16.58 20.32 7.26
N GLU A 88 -16.09 19.53 8.21
CA GLU A 88 -16.82 19.19 9.45
C GLU A 88 -16.46 20.10 10.63
N ALA A 89 -15.35 20.84 10.56
CA ALA A 89 -14.94 21.78 11.61
C ALA A 89 -15.64 23.16 11.51
N ALA A 90 -16.45 23.37 10.47
CA ALA A 90 -17.15 24.63 10.19
C ALA A 90 -18.69 24.47 10.15
N ALA A 91 -19.22 23.36 10.68
CA ALA A 91 -20.66 23.12 10.86
C ALA A 91 -21.04 23.21 12.33
#